data_AF-A0A946HGE3-F1
#
_entry.id   AF-A0A946HGE3-F1
#
_cell.length_a   1.000
_cell.length_b   1.000
_cell.length_c   1.000
_cell.angle_alpha   90.00
_cell.angle_beta   90.00
_cell.angle_gamma   90.00
#
_symmetry.space_group_name_H-M   'P 1'
#
loop_
_entity.id
_entity.type
_entity.pdbx_description
1 polymer ?
#
loop_
_entity_poly.entity_id
_entity_poly.type
_entity_poly.pdbx_seq_one_letter_code
_entity_poly.pdbx_strand_id
1 'polypeptide(L)'
;MARRCQITGAGTRSGNRKAIRGKAKYLGGVGTKITGLTKRRFKVNLQNKRIWVPELEQFIRVRLSVRALKTITKKGAYRTLIDAGILQPPK
;
A
#
# COMPACT_ATOMS: atom_id res chain seq x y z
N MET A 1 -15.55 -2.97 5.64
CA MET A 1 -14.08 -3.04 5.84
C MET A 1 -13.41 -1.75 5.36
N ALA A 2 -12.60 -1.11 6.20
CA ALA A 2 -11.74 -0.01 5.76
C ALA A 2 -10.79 -0.49 4.63
N ARG A 3 -10.42 0.37 3.67
CA ARG A 3 -9.37 0.08 2.67
C ARG A 3 -8.00 0.02 3.37
N ARG A 4 -7.77 -1.05 4.12
CA ARG A 4 -6.48 -1.42 4.73
C ARG A 4 -5.99 -2.74 4.14
N CYS A 5 -4.69 -2.83 3.92
CA CYS A 5 -4.02 -4.08 3.58
C CYS A 5 -3.98 -4.97 4.83
N GLN A 6 -4.37 -6.24 4.72
CA GLN A 6 -4.37 -7.15 5.86
C GLN A 6 -2.95 -7.51 6.33
N ILE A 7 -1.96 -7.49 5.44
CA ILE A 7 -0.57 -7.87 5.76
C ILE A 7 0.27 -6.67 6.23
N THR A 8 0.18 -5.54 5.53
CA THR A 8 1.05 -4.38 5.78
C THR A 8 0.35 -3.25 6.55
N GLY A 9 -0.94 -3.38 6.86
CA GLY A 9 -1.74 -2.33 7.50
C GLY A 9 -1.93 -1.06 6.66
N ALA A 10 -1.39 -1.01 5.44
CA ALA A 10 -1.40 0.18 4.59
C ALA A 10 -2.83 0.68 4.35
N GLY A 11 -3.11 1.91 4.80
CA GLY A 11 -4.42 2.55 4.72
C GLY A 11 -4.44 3.78 3.81
N THR A 12 -5.65 4.25 3.52
CA THR A 12 -5.85 5.49 2.76
C THR A 12 -5.29 6.67 3.55
N ARG A 13 -4.48 7.52 2.91
CA ARG A 13 -3.94 8.74 3.51
C ARG A 13 -4.60 9.98 2.91
N SER A 14 -4.73 11.05 3.69
CA SER A 14 -5.14 12.36 3.19
C SER A 14 -3.92 13.21 2.85
N GLY A 15 -4.05 14.08 1.86
CA GLY A 15 -3.11 15.17 1.64
C GLY A 15 -3.65 16.15 0.62
N ASN A 16 -2.79 17.06 0.14
CA ASN A 16 -3.25 18.14 -0.75
C ASN A 16 -2.86 17.87 -2.21
N ARG A 17 -3.66 18.39 -3.13
CA ARG A 17 -3.29 18.64 -4.53
C ARG A 17 -2.83 20.09 -4.59
N LYS A 18 -1.56 20.30 -4.95
CA LYS A 18 -0.98 21.64 -5.11
C LYS A 18 -0.97 21.98 -6.59
N ALA A 19 -1.55 23.12 -6.96
CA ALA A 19 -1.39 23.72 -8.28
C ALA A 19 -0.22 24.70 -8.23
N ILE A 20 0.80 24.50 -9.07
CA ILE A 20 2.02 25.30 -9.09
C ILE A 20 2.15 25.93 -10.48
N ARG A 21 2.51 27.22 -10.54
CA ARG A 21 2.82 27.96 -11.77
C ARG A 21 4.28 28.43 -11.77
N GLY A 22 4.82 28.66 -12.95
CA GLY A 22 6.20 29.11 -13.15
C GLY A 22 7.21 27.98 -13.25
N LYS A 23 8.44 28.31 -13.62
CA LYS A 23 9.60 27.40 -13.65
C LYS A 23 10.38 27.48 -12.35
N ALA A 24 10.98 26.36 -11.95
CA ALA A 24 11.86 26.33 -10.79
C ALA A 24 13.12 27.18 -11.03
N LYS A 25 13.65 27.80 -9.97
CA LYS A 25 14.82 28.69 -10.07
C LYS A 25 16.06 28.00 -10.65
N TYR A 26 16.29 26.74 -10.26
CA TYR A 26 17.43 25.97 -10.76
C TYR A 26 17.37 25.69 -12.28
N LEU A 27 16.20 25.85 -12.91
CA LEU A 27 16.01 25.75 -14.36
C LEU A 27 16.09 27.12 -15.07
N GLY A 28 16.62 28.15 -14.40
CA GLY A 28 16.70 29.52 -14.92
C GLY A 28 15.36 30.27 -14.93
N GLY A 29 14.36 29.80 -14.17
CA GLY A 29 13.08 30.49 -14.01
C GLY A 29 13.08 31.51 -12.85
N VAL A 30 12.12 32.44 -12.85
CA VAL A 30 11.91 33.40 -11.75
C VAL A 30 11.54 32.71 -10.42
N GLY A 31 10.88 31.55 -10.51
CA GLY A 31 10.46 30.73 -9.37
C GLY A 31 9.06 30.17 -9.53
N THR A 32 8.74 29.18 -8.68
CA THR A 32 7.42 28.54 -8.66
C THR A 32 6.50 29.18 -7.62
N LYS A 33 5.24 29.43 -7.97
CA LYS A 33 4.21 29.96 -7.08
C LYS A 33 3.05 28.98 -6.93
N ILE A 34 2.61 28.76 -5.69
CA ILE A 34 1.44 27.93 -5.41
C ILE A 34 0.19 28.76 -5.68
N THR A 35 -0.68 28.26 -6.55
CA THR A 35 -1.90 28.95 -7.00
C THR A 35 -3.17 28.36 -6.37
N GLY A 36 -3.10 27.12 -5.90
CA GLY A 36 -4.24 26.49 -5.25
C GLY A 36 -3.84 25.27 -4.44
N LEU A 37 -4.58 25.04 -3.35
CA LEU A 37 -4.46 23.90 -2.45
C LEU A 37 -5.84 23.30 -2.23
N THR A 38 -6.05 22.07 -2.70
CA THR A 38 -7.31 21.33 -2.46
C THR A 38 -7.02 20.01 -1.77
N LYS A 39 -7.93 19.55 -0.90
CA LYS A 39 -7.79 18.25 -0.22
C LYS A 39 -8.02 17.10 -1.20
N ARG A 40 -7.21 16.04 -1.09
CA ARG A 40 -7.38 14.77 -1.81
C ARG A 40 -7.09 13.57 -0.90
N ARG A 41 -7.59 12.41 -1.32
CA ARG A 41 -7.34 11.12 -0.64
C ARG A 41 -6.46 10.24 -1.53
N PHE A 42 -5.35 9.75 -0.97
CA PHE A 42 -4.47 8.75 -1.59
C PHE A 42 -4.96 7.37 -1.20
N LYS A 43 -5.68 6.72 -2.12
CA LYS A 43 -6.19 5.37 -1.93
C LYS A 43 -5.06 4.36 -2.13
N VAL A 44 -5.04 3.33 -1.30
CA VAL A 44 -4.13 2.18 -1.48
C VAL A 44 -4.64 1.30 -2.61
N ASN A 45 -3.73 0.88 -3.49
CA ASN A 45 -4.01 -0.12 -4.52
C ASN A 45 -4.14 -1.50 -3.88
N LEU A 46 -5.34 -1.80 -3.38
CA LEU A 46 -5.70 -3.08 -2.79
C LEU A 46 -6.25 -4.01 -3.88
N GLN A 47 -5.78 -5.24 -3.84
CA GLN A 47 -6.14 -6.31 -4.77
C GLN A 47 -6.60 -7.53 -3.96
N ASN A 48 -7.62 -8.22 -4.47
CA ASN A 48 -8.07 -9.49 -3.91
C ASN A 48 -7.29 -10.59 -4.60
N LYS A 49 -6.46 -11.34 -3.87
CA LYS A 49 -5.72 -12.47 -4.44
C LYS A 49 -5.82 -13.70 -3.54
N ARG A 50 -5.75 -14.87 -4.19
CA ARG A 50 -5.57 -16.16 -3.53
C ARG A 50 -4.08 -16.44 -3.45
N ILE A 51 -3.59 -16.77 -2.26
CA ILE A 51 -2.21 -17.16 -2.02
C ILE A 51 -2.23 -18.63 -1.61
N TRP A 52 -1.41 -19.45 -2.28
CA TRP A 52 -1.16 -20.82 -1.86
C TRP A 52 -0.24 -20.82 -0.64
N VAL A 53 -0.64 -21.52 0.41
CA VAL A 53 0.18 -21.73 1.60
C VAL A 53 0.58 -23.21 1.62
N PRO A 54 1.86 -23.53 1.36
CA PRO A 54 2.31 -24.93 1.27
C PRO A 54 2.06 -25.72 2.55
N GLU A 55 2.19 -25.07 3.71
CA GLU A 55 2.14 -25.73 5.03
C GLU A 55 0.72 -26.13 5.47
N LEU A 56 -0.31 -25.57 4.83
CA LEU A 56 -1.71 -25.89 5.08
C LEU A 56 -2.37 -26.57 3.88
N GLU A 57 -1.62 -26.75 2.78
CA GLU A 57 -2.12 -27.24 1.47
C GLU A 57 -3.41 -26.54 1.01
N GLN A 58 -3.54 -25.25 1.34
CA GLN A 58 -4.78 -24.49 1.13
C GLN A 58 -4.53 -23.13 0.48
N PHE A 59 -5.54 -22.66 -0.24
CA PHE A 59 -5.58 -21.32 -0.81
C PHE A 59 -6.30 -20.35 0.12
N ILE A 60 -5.57 -19.36 0.62
CA ILE A 60 -6.14 -18.30 1.47
C ILE A 60 -6.47 -17.08 0.61
N ARG A 61 -7.70 -16.55 0.75
CA ARG A 61 -8.12 -15.29 0.10
C ARG A 61 -7.72 -14.12 0.98
N VAL A 62 -6.88 -13.23 0.45
CA VAL A 62 -6.40 -12.05 1.18
C VAL A 62 -6.64 -10.78 0.35
N ARG A 63 -6.97 -9.70 1.05
CA ARG A 63 -7.00 -8.32 0.56
C ARG A 63 -5.66 -7.66 0.83
N LEU A 64 -4.84 -7.57 -0.21
CA LEU A 64 -3.44 -7.15 -0.11
C LEU A 64 -3.10 -5.96 -1.01
N SER A 65 -2.11 -5.20 -0.58
CA SER A 65 -1.47 -4.19 -1.41
C SER A 65 -0.40 -4.82 -2.30
N VAL A 66 -0.04 -4.17 -3.41
CA VAL A 66 1.05 -4.64 -4.28
C VAL A 66 2.39 -4.71 -3.55
N ARG A 67 2.64 -3.81 -2.59
CA ARG A 67 3.83 -3.89 -1.73
C ARG A 67 3.85 -5.16 -0.87
N ALA A 68 2.67 -5.61 -0.42
CA ALA A 68 2.55 -6.85 0.33
C ALA A 68 2.85 -8.08 -0.54
N LEU A 69 2.54 -8.08 -1.84
CA LEU A 69 2.97 -9.15 -2.75
C LEU A 69 4.49 -9.31 -2.75
N LYS A 70 5.21 -8.20 -2.89
CA LYS A 70 6.68 -8.22 -2.84
C LYS A 70 7.20 -8.77 -1.51
N THR A 71 6.53 -8.44 -0.40
CA THR A 71 6.89 -8.97 0.93
C THR A 71 6.65 -10.48 1.03
N ILE A 72 5.51 -10.97 0.52
CA ILE A 72 5.19 -12.41 0.48
C ILE A 72 6.25 -13.16 -0.32
N THR A 73 6.62 -12.68 -1.51
CA THR A 73 7.64 -13.32 -2.35
C THR A 73 9.01 -13.35 -1.66
N LYS A 74 9.36 -12.34 -0.87
CA LYS A 74 10.67 -12.27 -0.19
C LYS A 74 10.75 -13.09 1.10
N LYS A 75 9.69 -13.11 1.91
CA LYS A 75 9.70 -13.71 3.25
C LYS A 75 9.00 -15.07 3.33
N GLY A 76 8.30 -15.49 2.28
CA GLY A 76 7.43 -16.67 2.28
C GLY A 76 6.02 -16.36 2.75
N ALA A 77 5.05 -17.13 2.26
CA ALA A 77 3.62 -16.92 2.54
C ALA A 77 3.25 -17.21 4.01
N TYR A 78 3.76 -18.29 4.59
CA TYR A 78 3.39 -18.69 5.95
C TYR A 78 3.82 -17.67 7.01
N ARG A 79 5.10 -17.30 7.01
CA ARG A 79 5.66 -16.34 7.97
C ARG A 79 5.00 -14.97 7.89
N THR A 80 4.68 -14.50 6.68
CA THR A 80 3.99 -13.22 6.50
C THR A 80 2.53 -13.22 6.92
N LEU A 81 1.86 -14.38 6.89
CA LEU A 81 0.47 -14.52 7.32
C LEU A 81 0.35 -14.69 8.84
N ILE A 82 1.33 -15.32 9.50
CA ILE A 82 1.45 -15.36 10.97
C ILE A 82 1.76 -13.98 11.51
N ASP A 83 2.75 -13.28 10.95
CA ASP A 83 3.09 -11.90 11.35
C ASP A 83 1.88 -10.95 11.23
N ALA A 84 0.99 -11.22 10.26
CA ALA A 84 -0.23 -10.45 10.04
C ALA A 84 -1.40 -10.88 10.95
N GLY A 85 -1.25 -11.94 11.75
CA GLY A 85 -2.29 -12.49 12.62
C GLY A 85 -3.47 -13.12 11.87
N ILE A 86 -3.28 -13.48 10.60
CA ILE A 86 -4.32 -14.12 9.76
C ILE A 86 -4.33 -15.63 9.99
N LEU A 87 -3.17 -16.18 10.36
CA LEU A 87 -2.99 -17.58 10.76
C LEU A 87 -2.52 -17.63 12.21
N GLN A 88 -3.08 -18.54 13.00
CA GLN A 88 -2.50 -18.94 14.28
C GLN A 88 -1.53 -20.10 14.02
N PRO A 89 -0.33 -20.10 14.63
CA PRO A 89 0.56 -21.25 14.53
C PRO A 89 -0.16 -22.48 15.10
N PRO A 90 0.03 -23.67 14.50
CA PRO A 90 -0.42 -24.91 15.12
C PRO A 90 0.28 -25.03 16.49
N LYS A 91 -0.51 -25.42 17.50
CA LYS A 91 -0.07 -25.61 18.89
C LYS A 91 1.02 -26.66 18.98
#